data_AF-D4VRC8-F1
#
_entry.id   AF-D4VRC8-F1
#
_cell.length_a   1.000
_cell.length_b   1.000
_cell.length_c   1.000
_cell.angle_alpha   90.00
_cell.angle_beta   90.00
_cell.angle_gamma   90.00
#
_symmetry.space_group_name_H-M   'P 1'
#
loop_
_entity.id
_entity.type
_entity.pdbx_description
1 polymer ?
#
loop_
_entity_poly.entity_id
_entity_poly.type
_entity_poly.pdbx_seq_one_letter_code
_entity_poly.pdbx_strand_id
1 'polypeptide(L)'
;MDFKEIQKYSNNKYILDRFSYNDLVTNEYIEEIFFALYNIHIELIDKPVSLLGYCCPCCNYKVYRKMEIFDICPVCMWENTNTGEDQYSAPNRSTLKEYRQAFLNNQKLEPNNLKYIQYELGSI
;
A
#
# COMPACT_ATOMS: atom_id res chain seq x y z
N MET A 1 9.89 19.27 5.72
CA MET A 1 10.52 19.52 4.40
C MET A 1 9.46 19.34 3.32
N ASP A 2 9.39 20.23 2.33
CA ASP A 2 8.60 19.98 1.11
C ASP A 2 9.29 18.89 0.28
N PHE A 3 8.53 18.05 -0.41
CA PHE A 3 9.01 17.02 -1.34
C PHE A 3 10.04 17.57 -2.34
N LYS A 4 9.87 18.82 -2.79
CA LYS A 4 10.83 19.50 -3.67
C LYS A 4 12.21 19.72 -3.05
N GLU A 5 12.30 19.87 -1.73
CA GLU A 5 13.57 19.95 -1.02
C GLU A 5 14.21 18.59 -0.84
N ILE A 6 13.42 17.52 -0.61
CA ILE A 6 13.91 16.14 -0.52
C ILE A 6 14.61 15.71 -1.82
N GLN A 7 14.06 16.09 -2.98
CA GLN A 7 14.67 15.79 -4.28
C GLN A 7 16.07 16.40 -4.44
N LYS A 8 16.36 17.55 -3.79
CA LYS A 8 17.69 18.18 -3.83
C LYS A 8 18.76 17.41 -3.05
N TYR A 9 18.39 16.66 -2.02
CA TYR A 9 19.33 15.86 -1.21
C TYR A 9 19.59 14.47 -1.79
N SER A 10 18.94 14.13 -2.90
CA SER A 10 18.88 12.79 -3.46
C SER A 10 19.52 12.73 -4.84
N ASN A 11 20.85 12.66 -4.91
CA ASN A 11 21.55 12.16 -6.10
C ASN A 11 21.34 10.64 -6.30
N ASN A 12 20.69 9.98 -5.35
CA ASN A 12 20.43 8.56 -5.39
C ASN A 12 19.13 8.28 -6.15
N LYS A 13 19.25 7.83 -7.39
CA LYS A 13 18.11 7.46 -8.25
C LYS A 13 17.14 6.47 -7.57
N TYR A 14 17.62 5.62 -6.66
CA TYR A 14 16.77 4.68 -5.91
C TYR A 14 15.82 5.37 -4.94
N ILE A 15 16.23 6.48 -4.32
CA ILE A 15 15.39 7.30 -3.45
C ILE A 15 14.27 7.90 -4.30
N LEU A 16 14.62 8.59 -5.39
CA LEU A 16 13.65 9.25 -6.26
C LEU A 16 12.65 8.26 -6.88
N ASP A 17 13.07 7.08 -7.33
CA ASP A 17 12.15 6.06 -7.85
C ASP A 17 11.20 5.57 -6.76
N ARG A 18 11.68 5.36 -5.53
CA ARG A 18 10.86 4.88 -4.41
C ARG A 18 9.89 5.96 -3.88
N PHE A 19 10.27 7.24 -3.97
CA PHE A 19 9.45 8.39 -3.58
C PHE A 19 8.58 8.94 -4.71
N SER A 20 8.83 8.55 -5.96
CA SER A 20 7.88 8.73 -7.06
C SER A 20 6.58 7.96 -6.85
N TYR A 21 6.47 7.15 -5.78
CA TYR A 21 5.28 6.42 -5.32
C TYR A 21 4.64 7.01 -4.03
N ASN A 22 4.94 8.27 -3.69
CA ASN A 22 4.43 8.96 -2.48
C ASN A 22 2.89 8.82 -2.34
N ASP A 23 2.15 8.78 -3.45
CA ASP A 23 0.68 8.73 -3.46
C ASP A 23 0.03 7.52 -2.79
N LEU A 24 0.77 6.43 -2.56
CA LEU A 24 0.23 5.15 -2.06
C LEU A 24 0.77 4.75 -0.69
N VAL A 25 1.69 5.53 -0.10
CA VAL A 25 2.29 5.23 1.20
C VAL A 25 2.11 6.39 2.18
N THR A 26 2.16 6.10 3.47
CA THR A 26 1.99 7.11 4.53
C THR A 26 3.22 8.00 4.66
N ASN A 27 3.03 9.21 5.19
CA ASN A 27 4.14 10.10 5.52
C ASN A 27 5.03 9.46 6.59
N GLU A 28 4.43 8.83 7.58
CA GLU A 28 5.10 8.14 8.68
C GLU A 28 6.05 7.05 8.14
N TYR A 29 5.61 6.25 7.16
CA TYR A 29 6.48 5.26 6.52
C TYR A 29 7.66 5.89 5.78
N ILE A 30 7.44 7.03 5.11
CA ILE A 30 8.52 7.76 4.45
C ILE A 30 9.55 8.25 5.48
N GLU A 31 9.09 8.86 6.57
CA GLU A 31 9.93 9.36 7.65
C GLU A 31 10.77 8.23 8.28
N GLU A 32 10.17 7.07 8.54
CA GLU A 32 10.86 5.87 9.04
C GLU A 32 11.97 5.39 8.07
N ILE A 33 11.72 5.41 6.77
CA ILE A 33 12.71 5.03 5.76
C ILE A 33 13.89 6.00 5.73
N PHE A 34 13.64 7.31 5.84
CA PHE A 34 14.72 8.30 5.90
C PHE A 34 15.59 8.12 7.15
N PHE A 35 14.96 7.86 8.29
CA PHE A 35 15.67 7.55 9.51
C PHE A 35 16.49 6.26 9.37
N ALA A 36 15.91 5.17 8.86
CA ALA A 36 16.59 3.89 8.73
C ALA A 36 17.77 3.89 7.75
N LEU A 37 17.65 4.62 6.63
CA LEU A 37 18.68 4.62 5.58
C LEU A 37 19.76 5.68 5.79
N TYR A 38 19.41 6.83 6.36
CA TYR A 38 20.30 7.99 6.43
C TYR A 38 20.54 8.50 7.85
N ASN A 39 19.85 7.94 8.86
CA ASN A 39 19.85 8.46 10.23
C ASN A 39 19.45 9.94 10.28
N ILE A 40 18.51 10.34 9.42
CA ILE A 40 17.98 11.71 9.34
C ILE A 40 16.53 11.67 9.79
N HIS A 41 16.21 12.50 10.79
CA HIS A 41 14.83 12.79 11.15
C HIS A 41 14.28 13.86 10.22
N ILE A 42 13.19 13.55 9.55
CA ILE A 42 12.43 14.49 8.71
C ILE A 42 10.98 14.52 9.19
N GLU A 43 10.30 15.63 8.91
CA GLU A 43 8.85 15.77 9.11
C GLU A 43 8.24 16.23 7.78
N LEU A 44 7.27 15.47 7.28
CA LEU A 44 6.51 15.78 6.08
C LEU A 44 5.25 16.55 6.45
N ILE A 45 5.29 17.86 6.22
CA ILE A 45 4.24 18.81 6.62
C ILE A 45 3.06 18.79 5.62
N ASP A 46 3.33 18.47 4.36
CA ASP A 46 2.28 18.26 3.36
C ASP A 46 1.76 16.82 3.42
N LYS A 47 0.43 16.68 3.36
CA LYS A 47 -0.25 15.39 3.25
C LYS A 47 -0.62 15.12 1.78
N PRO A 48 0.29 14.71 0.87
CA PRO A 48 -0.13 14.11 -0.37
C PRO A 48 -0.34 12.61 -0.13
N VAL A 49 -1.12 12.25 0.89
CA VAL A 49 -1.81 10.98 0.81
C VAL A 49 -2.81 11.17 -0.32
N SER A 50 -2.40 10.82 -1.53
CA SER A 50 -3.29 11.00 -2.65
C SER A 50 -4.51 10.10 -2.42
N LEU A 51 -5.68 10.72 -2.46
CA LEU A 51 -6.95 10.00 -2.57
C LEU A 51 -7.05 9.20 -3.88
N LEU A 52 -6.07 9.30 -4.78
CA LEU A 52 -6.01 8.58 -6.04
C LEU A 52 -5.35 7.20 -5.81
N GLY A 53 -6.02 6.16 -6.28
CA GLY A 53 -5.59 4.77 -6.16
C GLY A 53 -6.75 3.84 -5.86
N TYR A 54 -6.58 2.56 -6.15
CA TYR A 54 -7.58 1.53 -5.98
C TYR A 54 -7.27 0.68 -4.76
N CYS A 55 -8.33 0.36 -4.01
CA CYS A 55 -8.25 -0.56 -2.89
C CYS A 55 -8.14 -2.00 -3.39
N CYS A 56 -7.37 -2.81 -2.68
CA CYS A 56 -7.44 -4.25 -2.85
C CYS A 56 -8.84 -4.76 -2.46
N PRO A 57 -9.52 -5.55 -3.31
CA PRO A 57 -10.86 -6.06 -3.00
C PRO A 57 -10.86 -7.05 -1.83
N CYS A 58 -9.70 -7.60 -1.46
CA CYS A 58 -9.56 -8.49 -0.32
C CYS A 58 -9.37 -7.69 0.99
N CYS A 59 -8.25 -6.98 1.15
CA CYS A 59 -7.90 -6.34 2.43
C CYS A 59 -8.29 -4.87 2.57
N ASN A 60 -8.81 -4.24 1.52
CA ASN A 60 -9.20 -2.83 1.48
C ASN A 60 -8.08 -1.81 1.69
N TYR A 61 -6.82 -2.23 1.62
CA TYR A 61 -5.68 -1.31 1.57
C TYR A 61 -5.56 -0.70 0.18
N LYS A 62 -5.29 0.61 0.12
CA LYS A 62 -4.97 1.30 -1.13
C LYS A 62 -3.54 1.00 -1.53
N VAL A 63 -3.39 0.15 -2.55
CA VAL A 63 -2.08 -0.40 -2.96
C VAL A 63 -1.81 -0.26 -4.46
N TYR A 64 -2.80 0.19 -5.24
CA TYR A 64 -2.71 0.25 -6.70
C TYR A 64 -2.94 1.68 -7.22
N ARG A 65 -2.14 2.14 -8.19
CA ARG A 65 -2.45 3.35 -8.97
C ARG A 65 -3.52 3.08 -10.02
N LYS A 66 -3.39 1.91 -10.63
CA LYS A 66 -4.32 1.28 -11.55
C LYS A 66 -4.37 -0.19 -11.15
N MET A 67 -5.55 -0.77 -11.07
CA MET A 67 -5.71 -2.18 -10.72
C MET A 67 -5.89 -2.99 -12.00
N GLU A 68 -4.90 -3.81 -12.33
CA GLU A 68 -4.87 -4.68 -13.50
C GLU A 68 -5.09 -6.14 -13.11
N ILE A 69 -5.44 -6.98 -14.10
CA ILE A 69 -5.47 -8.44 -13.91
C ILE A 69 -4.03 -8.90 -13.65
N PHE A 70 -3.86 -9.90 -12.77
CA PHE A 70 -2.58 -10.46 -12.30
C PHE A 70 -1.81 -9.60 -11.29
N ASP A 71 -2.31 -8.39 -10.94
CA ASP A 71 -1.71 -7.62 -9.85
C ASP A 71 -1.83 -8.37 -8.52
N ILE A 72 -0.73 -8.49 -7.78
CA ILE A 72 -0.71 -9.13 -6.45
C ILE A 72 -0.68 -8.06 -5.36
N CYS A 73 -1.63 -8.13 -4.43
CA CYS A 73 -1.69 -7.21 -3.30
C CYS A 73 -0.46 -7.41 -2.39
N PRO A 74 0.35 -6.38 -2.12
CA PRO A 74 1.52 -6.52 -1.25
C PRO A 74 1.16 -6.67 0.24
N VAL A 75 -0.10 -6.50 0.61
CA VAL A 75 -0.58 -6.60 2.00
C VAL A 75 -1.16 -7.99 2.29
N CYS A 76 -2.11 -8.43 1.47
CA CYS A 76 -2.80 -9.71 1.69
C CYS A 76 -2.43 -10.80 0.70
N MET A 77 -1.58 -10.53 -0.29
CA MET A 77 -1.15 -11.50 -1.31
C MET A 77 -2.25 -12.01 -2.25
N TRP A 78 -3.45 -11.40 -2.22
CA TRP A 78 -4.50 -11.66 -3.21
C TRP A 78 -4.06 -11.22 -4.61
N GLU A 79 -4.07 -12.13 -5.57
CA GLU A 79 -3.90 -11.85 -7.00
C GLU A 79 -5.23 -11.42 -7.62
N ASN A 80 -5.24 -10.27 -8.30
CA ASN A 80 -6.44 -9.76 -8.94
C ASN A 80 -6.81 -10.58 -10.17
N THR A 81 -7.86 -11.39 -10.05
CA THR A 81 -8.42 -12.16 -11.17
C THR A 81 -9.66 -11.51 -11.79
N ASN A 82 -10.09 -10.35 -11.31
CA ASN A 82 -11.35 -9.70 -11.71
C ASN A 82 -12.59 -10.62 -11.58
N THR A 83 -12.52 -11.57 -10.65
CA THR A 83 -13.60 -12.52 -10.34
C THR A 83 -14.53 -11.94 -9.26
N GLY A 84 -15.81 -12.33 -9.29
CA GLY A 84 -16.77 -11.94 -8.26
C GLY A 84 -16.50 -12.55 -6.88
N GLU A 85 -17.21 -12.06 -5.86
CA GLU A 85 -17.03 -12.39 -4.44
C GLU A 85 -17.05 -13.91 -4.15
N ASP A 86 -18.03 -14.63 -4.71
CA ASP A 86 -18.22 -16.08 -4.54
C ASP A 86 -17.64 -16.91 -5.71
N GLN A 87 -16.97 -16.28 -6.68
CA GLN A 87 -16.34 -16.98 -7.80
C GLN A 87 -14.97 -17.51 -7.41
N TYR A 88 -14.69 -18.77 -7.74
CA TYR A 88 -13.42 -19.39 -7.44
C TYR A 88 -12.30 -18.76 -8.27
N SER A 89 -11.26 -18.29 -7.58
CA SER A 89 -10.05 -17.76 -8.20
C SER A 89 -8.95 -18.82 -8.16
N ALA A 90 -8.59 -19.36 -9.32
CA ALA A 90 -7.58 -20.43 -9.41
C ALA A 90 -6.19 -20.02 -8.88
N PRO A 91 -5.65 -18.81 -9.16
CA PRO A 91 -4.39 -18.36 -8.58
C PRO A 91 -4.42 -18.26 -7.05
N ASN A 92 -5.53 -17.78 -6.48
CA ASN A 92 -5.68 -17.62 -5.04
C ASN A 92 -6.13 -18.90 -4.32
N ARG A 93 -6.56 -19.91 -5.07
CA ARG A 93 -7.07 -21.20 -4.58
C ARG A 93 -8.28 -21.08 -3.64
N SER A 94 -9.03 -19.99 -3.73
CA SER A 94 -10.25 -19.75 -2.96
C SER A 94 -11.17 -18.77 -3.68
N THR A 95 -12.36 -18.55 -3.14
CA THR A 95 -13.16 -17.35 -3.45
C THR A 95 -12.57 -16.11 -2.75
N LEU A 96 -12.92 -14.92 -3.22
CA LEU A 96 -12.51 -13.67 -2.60
C LEU A 96 -13.04 -13.58 -1.14
N LYS A 97 -14.27 -14.04 -0.94
CA LYS A 97 -14.91 -14.08 0.38
C LYS A 97 -14.15 -14.94 1.39
N GLU A 98 -13.81 -16.17 1.00
CA GLU A 98 -13.06 -17.09 1.85
C GLU A 98 -11.66 -16.56 2.18
N TYR A 99 -10.98 -16.01 1.18
CA TYR A 99 -9.64 -15.44 1.37
C TYR A 99 -9.68 -14.24 2.32
N ARG A 100 -10.63 -13.33 2.11
CA ARG A 100 -10.83 -12.16 2.98
C ARG A 100 -11.07 -12.61 4.42
N GLN A 101 -11.95 -13.60 4.64
CA GLN A 101 -12.19 -14.12 5.97
C GLN A 101 -10.94 -14.76 6.59
N ALA A 102 -10.19 -15.55 5.82
CA ALA A 102 -8.95 -16.14 6.28
C ALA A 102 -7.89 -15.08 6.63
N PHE A 103 -7.78 -14.03 5.81
CA PHE A 103 -6.88 -12.90 6.07
C PHE A 103 -7.27 -12.15 7.35
N LEU A 104 -8.55 -11.83 7.53
CA LEU A 104 -9.07 -11.16 8.73
C LEU A 104 -8.87 -12.02 10.00
N ASN A 105 -9.08 -13.33 9.90
CA ASN A 105 -8.87 -14.26 11.02
C ASN A 105 -7.39 -14.44 11.39
N ASN A 106 -6.49 -14.37 10.40
CA ASN A 106 -5.06 -14.51 10.58
C ASN A 106 -4.32 -13.18 10.75
N GLN A 107 -5.04 -12.07 10.90
CA GLN A 107 -4.46 -10.74 11.01
C GLN A 107 -3.77 -10.58 12.36
N LYS A 108 -2.58 -11.20 12.51
CA LYS A 108 -1.55 -10.67 13.38
C LYS A 108 -1.16 -9.34 12.73
N LEU A 109 -1.35 -8.24 13.44
CA LEU A 109 -0.91 -6.92 13.00
C LEU A 109 0.62 -6.96 12.87
N GLU A 110 1.14 -7.36 11.70
CA GLU A 110 2.57 -7.30 11.44
C GLU A 110 2.95 -5.84 11.14
N PRO A 111 4.10 -5.34 11.64
CA PRO A 111 4.48 -3.92 11.58
C PRO A 111 4.50 -3.27 10.19
N ASN A 112 4.45 -4.06 9.10
CA ASN A 112 4.32 -3.55 7.73
C ASN A 112 2.97 -2.87 7.42
N ASN A 113 2.01 -2.92 8.35
CA ASN A 113 0.71 -2.25 8.23
C ASN A 113 0.79 -0.71 8.18
N LEU A 114 1.93 -0.12 8.52
CA LEU A 114 2.12 1.34 8.44
C LEU A 114 2.41 1.83 7.03
N LYS A 115 2.79 0.93 6.11
CA LYS A 115 3.21 1.33 4.76
C LYS A 115 2.05 1.81 3.90
N TYR A 116 0.88 1.18 4.01
CA TYR A 116 -0.27 1.42 3.14
C TYR A 116 -1.48 1.85 3.95
N ILE A 117 -2.38 2.60 3.33
CA ILE A 117 -3.57 3.11 4.02
C ILE A 117 -4.70 2.12 3.89
N GLN A 118 -5.20 1.67 5.03
CA GLN A 118 -6.39 0.83 5.12
C GLN A 118 -7.63 1.72 5.19
N TYR A 119 -8.63 1.42 4.38
CA TYR A 119 -9.97 2.00 4.55
C TYR A 119 -10.84 1.05 5.37
N GLU A 120 -11.68 1.59 6.26
CA GLU A 120 -12.68 0.78 6.95
C GLU A 120 -13.65 0.19 5.92
N LEU A 121 -13.90 -1.12 6.03
CA LEU A 121 -14.92 -1.82 5.24
C LEU A 121 -16.31 -1.38 5.74
N GLY A 122 -16.75 -0.18 5.36
CA GLY A 122 -18.08 0.33 5.69
C GLY A 122 -18.22 1.84 5.58
N SER A 123 -18.52 2.33 4.37
CA SER A 123 -19.32 3.55 4.10
C SER A 123 -19.58 3.66 2.59
N ILE A 124 -20.31 2.68 2.03
CA ILE A 124 -21.17 2.86 0.85
C ILE A 124 -22.49 2.20 1.19
#